data_AF-A0A6M3XS64-F1
#
_entry.id   AF-A0A6M3XS64-F1
#
_cell.length_a   1.000
_cell.length_b   1.000
_cell.length_c   1.000
_cell.angle_alpha   90.00
_cell.angle_beta   90.00
_cell.angle_gamma   90.00
#
_symmetry.space_group_name_H-M   'P 1'
#
loop_
_entity.id
_entity.type
_entity.pdbx_description
1 polymer ?
#
loop_
_entity_poly.entity_id
_entity_poly.type
_entity_poly.pdbx_seq_one_letter_code
_entity_poly.pdbx_strand_id
1 'polypeptide(L)'
;MKESELKHAVEEYLQFQQNLGRLLFLRLNAGDFIEARGETRRRIKGCPKGTADLLVLQGYESASPEECCDSCVPIFLELKSDTGKQRPEQLDFQGMVEEQNAEYHIVRSVEEVMELVGGKA
;
A
#
# COMPACT_ATOMS: atom_id res chain seq x y z
N MET A 1 2.03 19.20 -0.92
CA MET A 1 0.62 18.71 -0.90
C MET A 1 0.28 18.20 0.50
N LYS A 2 -0.98 18.26 0.98
CA LYS A 2 -1.31 17.63 2.28
C LYS A 2 -1.27 16.11 2.14
N GLU A 3 -0.89 15.40 3.20
CA GLU A 3 -0.84 13.92 3.20
C GLU A 3 -2.20 13.29 2.84
N SER A 4 -3.32 13.89 3.30
CA SER A 4 -4.66 13.42 2.95
C SER A 4 -5.02 13.61 1.47
N GLU A 5 -4.53 14.69 0.85
CA GLU A 5 -4.74 14.96 -0.58
C GLU A 5 -3.90 13.98 -1.41
N LEU A 6 -2.65 13.75 -1.02
CA LEU A 6 -1.77 12.76 -1.64
C LEU A 6 -2.38 11.34 -1.55
N LYS A 7 -2.86 10.96 -0.36
CA LYS A 7 -3.53 9.67 -0.14
C LYS A 7 -4.70 9.46 -1.10
N HIS A 8 -5.55 10.47 -1.24
CA HIS A 8 -6.67 10.39 -2.15
C HIS A 8 -6.22 10.23 -3.62
N ALA A 9 -5.28 11.06 -4.07
CA ALA A 9 -4.80 11.02 -5.46
C ALA A 9 -4.10 9.70 -5.81
N VAL A 10 -3.30 9.16 -4.88
CA VAL A 10 -2.64 7.85 -5.04
C VAL A 10 -3.67 6.71 -5.07
N GLU A 11 -4.65 6.72 -4.16
CA GLU A 11 -5.73 5.72 -4.15
C GLU A 11 -6.55 5.74 -5.45
N GLU A 12 -6.86 6.92 -6.01
CA GLU A 12 -7.54 7.04 -7.31
C GLU A 12 -6.71 6.46 -8.46
N TYR A 13 -5.42 6.76 -8.52
CA TYR A 13 -4.52 6.22 -9.53
C TYR A 13 -4.42 4.70 -9.45
N LEU A 14 -4.17 4.15 -8.25
CA LEU A 14 -4.07 2.70 -8.06
C LEU A 14 -5.38 1.99 -8.35
N GLN A 15 -6.52 2.60 -7.98
CA GLN A 15 -7.83 2.07 -8.33
C GLN A 15 -8.05 2.02 -9.84
N PHE A 16 -7.62 3.04 -10.58
CA PHE A 16 -7.65 3.02 -12.03
C PHE A 16 -6.80 1.86 -12.60
N GLN A 17 -5.56 1.67 -12.14
CA GLN A 17 -4.70 0.57 -12.60
C GLN A 17 -5.27 -0.82 -12.24
N GLN A 18 -5.85 -0.97 -11.04
CA GLN A 18 -6.51 -2.20 -10.64
C GLN A 18 -7.73 -2.52 -11.49
N ASN A 19 -8.53 -1.52 -11.85
CA ASN A 19 -9.67 -1.70 -12.76
C ASN A 19 -9.24 -2.13 -14.17
N LEU A 20 -8.02 -1.78 -14.59
CA LEU A 20 -7.41 -2.27 -15.82
C LEU A 20 -6.81 -3.68 -15.69
N GLY A 21 -6.87 -4.29 -14.49
CA GLY A 21 -6.31 -5.61 -14.23
C GLY A 21 -4.79 -5.66 -14.15
N ARG A 22 -4.11 -4.51 -14.01
CA ARG A 22 -2.64 -4.41 -14.03
C ARG A 22 -1.99 -4.69 -12.67
N LEU A 23 -2.72 -4.44 -11.59
CA LEU A 23 -2.25 -4.64 -10.22
C LEU A 23 -3.43 -4.91 -9.29
N LEU A 24 -3.13 -5.36 -8.08
CA LEU A 24 -4.04 -5.33 -6.93
C LEU A 24 -3.46 -4.36 -5.92
N PHE A 25 -4.27 -3.46 -5.36
CA PHE A 25 -3.90 -2.66 -4.20
C PHE A 25 -4.91 -2.81 -3.06
N LEU A 26 -4.42 -2.72 -1.84
CA LEU A 26 -5.21 -2.79 -0.61
C LEU A 26 -4.83 -1.66 0.33
N ARG A 27 -5.84 -1.06 0.96
CA ARG A 27 -5.65 -0.10 2.05
C ARG A 27 -5.40 -0.83 3.36
N LEU A 28 -4.29 -0.53 4.03
CA LEU A 28 -3.89 -1.17 5.27
C LEU A 28 -4.31 -0.31 6.46
N ASN A 29 -5.58 -0.39 6.84
CA ASN A 29 -6.10 0.38 7.96
C ASN A 29 -5.52 -0.13 9.29
N ALA A 30 -4.70 0.68 9.96
CA ALA A 30 -4.10 0.34 11.23
C ALA A 30 -4.99 0.72 12.44
N GLY A 31 -4.93 -0.11 13.49
CA GLY A 31 -5.62 0.12 14.76
C GLY A 31 -7.06 -0.40 14.83
N ASP A 32 -7.66 -0.24 16.01
CA ASP A 32 -9.03 -0.68 16.27
C ASP A 32 -10.02 0.43 15.94
N PHE A 33 -11.07 0.11 15.19
CA PHE A 33 -12.16 1.04 14.87
C PHE A 33 -13.51 0.46 15.22
N ILE A 34 -14.47 1.35 15.51
CA ILE A 34 -15.86 0.95 15.78
C ILE A 34 -16.66 1.12 14.49
N GLU A 35 -17.13 0.00 13.95
CA GLU A 35 -18.06 0.01 12.83
C GLU A 35 -19.49 0.01 13.37
N ALA A 36 -20.28 1.01 12.95
CA ALA A 36 -21.70 1.05 13.21
C ALA A 36 -22.47 0.52 11.98
N ARG A 37 -23.24 -0.55 12.16
CA ARG A 37 -24.17 -1.09 11.15
C ARG A 37 -25.58 -1.06 11.72
N GLY A 38 -26.33 -0.03 11.36
CA GLY A 38 -27.63 0.27 11.97
C GLY A 38 -27.48 0.50 13.47
N GLU A 39 -28.21 -0.28 14.28
CA GLU A 39 -28.15 -0.21 15.74
C GLU A 39 -26.98 -0.99 16.36
N THR A 40 -26.29 -1.82 15.57
CA THR A 40 -25.19 -2.65 16.08
C THR A 40 -23.85 -1.94 15.95
N ARG A 41 -23.04 -2.00 17.01
CA ARG A 41 -21.66 -1.51 17.03
C ARG A 41 -20.72 -2.68 17.22
N ARG A 42 -19.72 -2.82 16.34
CA ARG A 42 -18.70 -3.85 16.41
C ARG A 42 -17.33 -3.22 16.46
N ARG A 43 -16.45 -3.77 17.29
CA ARG A 43 -15.03 -3.44 17.25
C ARG A 43 -14.37 -4.26 16.15
N ILE A 44 -13.78 -3.59 15.18
CA ILE A 44 -12.98 -4.18 14.12
C ILE A 44 -11.52 -3.98 14.49
N LYS A 45 -10.74 -5.05 14.41
CA LYS A 45 -9.28 -5.00 14.58
C LYS A 45 -8.65 -4.81 13.21
N GLY A 46 -7.98 -3.68 13.01
CA GLY A 46 -7.19 -3.43 11.82
C GLY A 46 -5.79 -4.03 11.90
N CYS A 47 -4.92 -3.58 11.02
CA CYS A 47 -3.50 -3.90 11.02
C CYS A 47 -2.81 -3.37 12.29
N PRO A 48 -1.65 -3.95 12.67
CA PRO A 48 -0.81 -3.40 13.74
C PRO A 48 -0.52 -1.90 13.53
N LYS A 49 -0.34 -1.17 14.63
CA LYS A 49 0.08 0.23 14.56
C LYS A 49 1.46 0.30 13.89
N GLY A 50 1.61 1.19 12.91
CA GLY A 50 2.88 1.36 12.19
C GLY A 50 2.91 0.67 10.83
N THR A 51 1.94 -0.19 10.53
CA THR A 51 1.75 -0.73 9.18
C THR A 51 1.68 0.41 8.14
N ALA A 52 2.25 0.17 6.97
CA ALA A 52 2.21 1.08 5.81
C ALA A 52 0.77 1.48 5.46
N ASP A 53 0.59 2.53 4.66
CA ASP A 53 -0.75 2.97 4.26
C ASP A 53 -1.38 2.03 3.23
N LEU A 54 -0.58 1.54 2.28
CA LEU A 54 -1.05 0.74 1.15
C LEU A 54 -0.14 -0.49 0.91
N LEU A 55 -0.73 -1.54 0.36
CA LEU A 55 -0.05 -2.69 -0.23
C LEU A 55 -0.42 -2.75 -1.72
N VAL A 56 0.57 -2.94 -2.58
CA VAL A 56 0.41 -3.20 -4.02
C VAL A 56 1.03 -4.55 -4.36
N LEU A 57 0.29 -5.37 -5.10
CA LEU A 57 0.76 -6.61 -5.70
C LEU A 57 0.70 -6.45 -7.22
N GLN A 58 1.81 -6.71 -7.90
CA GLN A 58 1.93 -6.64 -9.35
C GLN A 58 2.72 -7.87 -9.82
N GLY A 59 2.10 -8.68 -10.68
CA GLY A 59 2.79 -9.76 -11.38
C GLY A 59 3.50 -9.21 -12.62
N TYR A 60 4.55 -9.89 -13.08
CA TYR A 60 5.18 -9.56 -14.37
C TYR A 60 4.30 -10.08 -15.53
N GLU A 61 4.14 -9.30 -16.60
CA GLU A 61 3.31 -9.68 -17.75
C GLU A 61 3.77 -10.99 -18.42
N SER A 62 5.05 -11.35 -18.28
CA SER A 62 5.65 -12.54 -18.88
C SER A 62 5.55 -13.83 -18.06
N ALA A 63 5.02 -13.78 -16.85
CA ALA A 63 4.93 -14.97 -16.00
C ALA A 63 3.71 -15.80 -16.40
N SER A 64 3.92 -17.09 -16.72
CA SER A 64 2.80 -18.03 -16.78
C SER A 64 2.06 -18.06 -15.42
N PRO A 65 0.77 -18.46 -15.35
CA PRO A 65 0.05 -18.57 -14.08
C PRO A 65 0.78 -19.43 -13.02
N GLU A 66 1.64 -20.34 -13.47
CA GLU A 66 2.46 -21.23 -12.66
C GLU A 66 3.75 -20.54 -12.14
N GLU A 67 4.28 -19.55 -12.88
CA GLU A 67 5.43 -18.70 -12.51
C GLU A 67 5.03 -17.37 -11.85
N CYS A 68 3.74 -17.04 -11.85
CA CYS A 68 3.19 -15.81 -11.27
C CYS A 68 3.50 -15.72 -9.76
N CYS A 69 3.52 -16.87 -9.07
CA CYS A 69 3.84 -16.97 -7.65
C CYS A 69 5.29 -16.56 -7.34
N ASP A 70 6.23 -16.83 -8.25
CA ASP A 70 7.67 -16.54 -8.07
C ASP A 70 8.06 -15.14 -8.54
N SER A 71 7.11 -14.41 -9.14
CA SER A 71 7.36 -13.16 -9.84
C SER A 71 6.57 -11.98 -9.26
N CYS A 72 5.62 -12.20 -8.34
CA CYS A 72 4.98 -11.09 -7.64
C CYS A 72 5.79 -10.66 -6.40
N VAL A 73 6.42 -9.48 -6.45
CA VAL A 73 7.05 -8.86 -5.27
C VAL A 73 6.04 -7.91 -4.60
N PRO A 74 5.65 -8.13 -3.33
CA PRO A 74 4.79 -7.19 -2.61
C PRO A 74 5.46 -5.83 -2.43
N ILE A 75 4.73 -4.75 -2.70
CA ILE A 75 5.20 -3.37 -2.56
C ILE A 75 4.35 -2.64 -1.52
N PHE A 76 4.96 -2.27 -0.40
CA PHE A 76 4.32 -1.48 0.65
C PHE A 76 4.62 0.00 0.44
N LEU A 77 3.58 0.84 0.50
CA LEU A 77 3.69 2.29 0.31
C LEU A 77 3.29 3.03 1.58
N GLU A 78 4.19 3.87 2.08
CA GLU A 78 3.96 4.79 3.19
C GLU A 78 3.90 6.22 2.64
N LEU A 79 2.72 6.83 2.73
CA LEU A 79 2.46 8.12 2.10
C LEU A 79 2.71 9.25 3.08
N LYS A 80 3.64 10.13 2.73
CA LYS A 80 4.01 11.29 3.55
C LYS A 80 3.89 12.57 2.75
N SER A 81 3.46 13.65 3.43
CA SER A 81 3.66 15.01 2.90
C SER A 81 5.15 15.30 2.69
N ASP A 82 5.50 16.36 1.96
CA ASP A 82 6.88 16.74 1.62
C ASP A 82 7.84 16.77 2.84
N THR A 83 7.35 17.18 4.01
CA THR A 83 8.13 17.24 5.26
C THR A 83 7.79 16.14 6.27
N GLY A 84 6.82 15.28 5.94
CA GLY A 84 6.37 14.18 6.78
C GLY A 84 7.49 13.15 7.01
N LYS A 85 7.64 12.71 8.25
CA LYS A 85 8.62 11.69 8.66
C LYS A 85 7.90 10.44 9.16
N GLN A 86 8.52 9.29 8.96
CA GLN A 86 8.06 8.05 9.58
C GLN A 86 8.14 8.17 11.10
N ARG A 87 7.16 7.58 11.78
CA ARG A 87 7.19 7.38 13.23
C ARG A 87 8.03 6.14 13.55
N PRO A 88 8.54 5.98 14.80
CA PRO A 88 9.35 4.82 15.17
C PRO A 88 8.70 3.48 14.82
N GLU A 89 7.39 3.32 15.10
CA GLU A 89 6.67 2.08 14.77
C GLU A 89 6.59 1.78 13.26
N GLN A 90 6.73 2.79 12.41
CA GLN A 90 6.72 2.63 10.95
C GLN A 90 8.09 2.18 10.44
N LEU A 91 9.17 2.61 11.12
CA LEU A 91 10.53 2.12 10.86
C LEU A 91 10.67 0.65 11.26
N ASP A 92 10.09 0.27 12.40
CA ASP A 92 10.06 -1.14 12.83
C ASP A 92 9.30 -2.00 11.81
N PHE A 93 8.16 -1.52 11.33
CA PHE A 93 7.38 -2.22 10.31
C PHE A 93 8.12 -2.31 8.97
N GLN A 94 8.78 -1.24 8.53
CA GLN A 94 9.64 -1.25 7.35
C GLN A 94 10.70 -2.34 7.45
N GLY A 95 11.43 -2.41 8.57
CA GLY A 95 12.46 -3.44 8.78
C GLY A 95 11.87 -4.86 8.67
N MET A 96 10.71 -5.11 9.29
CA MET A 96 10.02 -6.40 9.17
C MET A 96 9.60 -6.74 7.74
N VAL A 97 9.18 -5.75 6.94
CA VAL A 97 8.81 -5.95 5.53
C VAL A 97 10.03 -6.31 4.68
N GLU A 98 11.10 -5.53 4.82
CA GLU A 98 12.34 -5.70 4.04
C GLU A 98 13.03 -7.04 4.36
N GLU A 99 12.98 -7.50 5.62
CA GLU A 99 13.46 -8.83 6.02
C GLU A 99 12.74 -9.99 5.31
N GLN A 100 11.53 -9.76 4.77
CA GLN A 100 10.74 -10.75 4.04
C GLN A 100 10.89 -10.64 2.51
N ASN A 101 11.91 -9.92 2.01
CA ASN A 101 12.13 -9.65 0.58
C ASN A 101 10.98 -8.91 -0.12
N ALA A 102 10.17 -8.17 0.65
CA ALA A 102 9.18 -7.25 0.11
C ALA A 102 9.76 -5.85 -0.03
N GLU A 103 9.20 -5.06 -0.94
CA GLU A 103 9.61 -3.67 -1.14
C GLU A 103 8.84 -2.75 -0.18
N TYR A 104 9.52 -1.75 0.36
CA TYR A 104 8.90 -0.69 1.16
C TYR A 104 9.36 0.67 0.64
N HIS A 105 8.41 1.53 0.27
CA HIS A 105 8.71 2.85 -0.26
C HIS A 105 7.97 3.94 0.51
N ILE A 106 8.72 4.99 0.86
CA ILE A 106 8.13 6.23 1.35
C ILE A 106 7.84 7.09 0.13
N VAL A 107 6.57 7.42 -0.07
CA VAL A 107 6.10 8.12 -1.25
C VAL A 107 5.58 9.50 -0.88
N ARG A 108 5.93 10.50 -1.69
CA ARG A 108 5.58 11.91 -1.49
C ARG A 108 4.80 12.52 -2.66
N SER A 109 4.69 11.80 -3.77
CA SER A 109 4.01 12.25 -4.98
C SER A 109 3.28 11.10 -5.69
N VAL A 110 2.34 11.41 -6.57
CA VAL A 110 1.67 10.39 -7.39
C VAL A 110 2.65 9.87 -8.45
N GLU A 111 3.53 10.74 -8.94
CA GLU A 111 4.56 10.45 -9.92
C GLU A 111 5.52 9.37 -9.45
N GLU A 112 5.95 9.42 -8.17
CA GLU A 112 6.76 8.35 -7.57
C GLU A 112 6.03 6.99 -7.60
N VAL A 113 4.72 6.96 -7.32
CA VAL A 113 3.93 5.72 -7.43
C VAL A 113 3.87 5.25 -8.87
N MET A 114 3.69 6.16 -9.83
CA MET A 114 3.66 5.83 -11.25
C MET A 114 4.98 5.21 -11.71
N GLU A 115 6.12 5.70 -11.23
CA GLU A 115 7.43 5.12 -11.53
C GLU A 115 7.59 3.73 -10.91
N LEU A 116 7.15 3.54 -9.66
CA LEU A 116 7.25 2.26 -8.95
C LEU A 116 6.42 1.14 -9.60
N VAL A 117 5.19 1.46 -10.05
CA VAL A 117 4.24 0.44 -10.54
C VAL A 117 4.06 0.45 -12.07
N GLY A 118 4.47 1.52 -12.76
CA GLY A 118 4.25 1.69 -14.19
C GLY A 118 5.34 1.08 -15.09
N GLY A 119 6.51 0.73 -14.52
CA GLY A 119 7.68 0.27 -15.28
C GLY A 119 7.90 -1.25 -15.32
N LYS A 120 7.05 -2.06 -14.70
CA LYS A 120 7.22 -3.52 -14.57
C LYS A 120 6.33 -4.34 -15.55
N ALA A 121 5.99 -3.76 -16.71
CA ALA A 121 5.35 -4.46 -17.83
C ALA A 121 6.37 -5.29 -18.61
#